data_AF-A0A938UC53-F1
#
_entry.id   AF-A0A938UC53-F1
#
_cell.length_a   1.000
_cell.length_b   1.000
_cell.length_c   1.000
_cell.angle_alpha   90.00
_cell.angle_beta   90.00
_cell.angle_gamma   90.00
#
_symmetry.space_group_name_H-M   'P 1'
#
loop_
_entity.id
_entity.type
_entity.pdbx_description
1 polymer ?
#
loop_
_entity_poly.entity_id
_entity_poly.type
_entity_poly.pdbx_seq_one_letter_code
_entity_poly.pdbx_strand_id
1 'polypeptide(L)'
;MDQDTLLDEVANMLTQEPKLIDLPSEGKVVFVGDTHGDLDASEQVVRHYLKRPYRIVFLGDYVDRGDDSEENINYLLRMKVEHPEEIYLLSGNHEGHMMKELRPANFWDSLSPNERERYGQVFSRLPLCATSANGIVALHGALPELSSLEEINRIGWGDSDWDRIVWGDFVEGEDDLLGDLWGRPRFGGAYFNRLMERYRKKILVRSHQPHAPSLMFQKRCITIFTSRAYLPIRTIVIADLEKEIQDAGDVMIERI
;
A
#
# COMPACT_ATOMS: atom_id res chain seq x y z
N MET A 1 3.69 16.57 20.40
CA MET A 1 2.40 16.76 19.73
C MET A 1 1.44 15.72 20.28
N ASP A 2 0.28 16.12 20.78
CA ASP A 2 -0.78 15.17 21.13
C ASP A 2 -1.40 14.55 19.86
N GLN A 3 -2.12 13.44 20.03
CA GLN A 3 -2.68 12.64 18.94
C GLN A 3 -3.68 13.42 18.09
N ASP A 4 -4.53 14.23 18.73
CA ASP A 4 -5.53 15.03 18.05
C ASP A 4 -4.86 16.03 17.08
N THR A 5 -3.88 16.77 17.58
CA THR A 5 -3.09 17.70 16.77
C THR A 5 -2.37 16.99 15.62
N LEU A 6 -1.82 15.79 15.86
CA LEU A 6 -1.18 14.97 14.83
C LEU A 6 -2.16 14.61 13.70
N LEU A 7 -3.35 14.11 14.05
CA LEU A 7 -4.35 13.69 13.05
C LEU A 7 -4.82 14.88 12.19
N ASP A 8 -5.00 16.05 12.80
CA ASP A 8 -5.41 17.27 12.07
C ASP A 8 -4.30 17.75 11.12
N GLU A 9 -3.05 17.75 11.56
CA GLU A 9 -1.90 18.14 10.75
C GLU A 9 -1.73 17.20 9.54
N VAL A 10 -1.79 15.89 9.77
CA VAL A 10 -1.71 14.87 8.72
C VAL A 10 -2.87 15.01 7.74
N ALA A 11 -4.11 15.16 8.21
CA ALA A 11 -5.27 15.28 7.33
C ALA A 11 -5.15 16.49 6.39
N ASN A 12 -4.62 17.61 6.91
CA ASN A 12 -4.36 18.81 6.10
C ASN A 12 -3.25 18.56 5.07
N MET A 13 -2.16 17.89 5.46
CA MET A 13 -1.07 17.52 4.56
C MET A 13 -1.56 16.61 3.42
N LEU A 14 -2.24 15.51 3.76
CA LEU A 14 -2.74 14.53 2.78
C LEU A 14 -3.79 15.13 1.83
N THR A 15 -4.50 16.19 2.23
CA THR A 15 -5.43 16.89 1.33
C THR A 15 -4.71 17.55 0.14
N GLN A 16 -3.43 17.92 0.30
CA GLN A 16 -2.61 18.50 -0.77
C GLN A 16 -1.83 17.44 -1.55
N GLU A 17 -1.75 16.22 -1.06
CA GLU A 17 -1.00 15.13 -1.68
C GLU A 17 -1.88 14.41 -2.72
N PRO A 18 -1.38 14.14 -3.95
CA PRO A 18 -2.15 13.43 -4.95
C PRO A 18 -2.39 11.98 -4.55
N LYS A 19 -3.48 11.36 -5.04
CA LYS A 19 -3.72 9.93 -4.81
C LYS A 19 -2.78 9.03 -5.62
N LEU A 20 -2.23 9.55 -6.72
CA LEU A 20 -1.12 8.96 -7.44
C LEU A 20 0.17 9.70 -7.08
N ILE A 21 1.06 9.01 -6.35
CA ILE A 21 2.39 9.52 -6.01
C ILE A 21 3.36 9.24 -7.15
N ASP A 22 3.92 10.29 -7.73
CA ASP A 22 5.04 10.19 -8.66
C ASP A 22 6.36 10.12 -7.87
N LEU A 23 6.96 8.94 -7.83
CA LEU A 23 8.28 8.75 -7.24
C LEU A 23 9.35 9.43 -8.10
N PRO A 24 10.39 10.00 -7.48
CA PRO A 24 11.46 10.66 -8.20
C PRO A 24 12.25 9.68 -9.07
N SER A 25 12.97 10.22 -10.06
CA SER A 25 13.76 9.42 -11.00
C SER A 25 15.12 8.94 -10.44
N GLU A 26 15.52 9.41 -9.26
CA GLU A 26 16.84 9.15 -8.67
C GLU A 26 16.74 8.55 -7.27
N GLY A 27 17.76 7.75 -6.91
CA GLY A 27 17.85 7.10 -5.61
C GLY A 27 17.13 5.77 -5.53
N LYS A 28 16.77 5.37 -4.31
CA LYS A 28 16.21 4.06 -4.01
C LYS A 28 14.87 4.20 -3.31
N VAL A 29 14.00 3.21 -3.49
CA VAL A 29 12.73 3.10 -2.78
C VAL A 29 12.63 1.76 -2.08
N VAL A 30 12.11 1.78 -0.85
CA VAL A 30 11.76 0.61 -0.06
C VAL A 30 10.25 0.52 0.01
N PHE A 31 9.69 -0.55 -0.54
CA PHE A 31 8.26 -0.86 -0.41
C PHE A 31 8.05 -1.78 0.80
N VAL A 32 7.06 -1.41 1.61
CA VAL A 32 6.68 -2.10 2.85
C VAL A 32 5.24 -2.56 2.71
N GLY A 33 5.00 -3.86 2.88
CA GLY A 33 3.67 -4.45 2.78
C GLY A 33 2.82 -4.20 4.03
N ASP A 34 1.85 -5.08 4.25
CA ASP A 34 0.92 -5.03 5.39
C ASP A 34 1.75 -5.06 6.68
N THR A 35 1.45 -4.14 7.60
CA THR A 35 2.11 -4.08 8.92
C THR A 35 1.18 -4.54 10.04
N HIS A 36 -0.13 -4.28 9.96
CA HIS A 36 -1.13 -4.83 10.86
C HIS A 36 -0.76 -4.71 12.34
N GLY A 37 -0.41 -3.50 12.79
CA GLY A 37 0.02 -3.24 14.15
C GLY A 37 1.38 -3.82 14.54
N ASP A 38 2.18 -4.32 13.60
CA ASP A 38 3.56 -4.77 13.86
C ASP A 38 4.50 -3.56 13.92
N LEU A 39 4.43 -2.81 15.03
CA LEU A 39 5.23 -1.59 15.25
C LEU A 39 6.74 -1.86 15.13
N ASP A 40 7.22 -3.00 15.63
CA ASP A 40 8.64 -3.39 15.53
C ASP A 40 9.09 -3.49 14.06
N ALA A 41 8.24 -4.00 13.16
CA ALA A 41 8.55 -4.03 11.73
C ALA A 41 8.68 -2.62 11.16
N SER A 42 7.71 -1.74 11.44
CA SER A 42 7.70 -0.35 10.98
C SER A 42 8.93 0.41 11.46
N GLU A 43 9.25 0.34 12.76
CA GLU A 43 10.42 0.99 13.34
C GLU A 43 11.73 0.42 12.78
N GLN A 44 11.81 -0.89 12.56
CA GLN A 44 13.00 -1.52 11.97
C GLN A 44 13.28 -0.98 10.56
N VAL A 45 12.25 -0.90 9.72
CA VAL A 45 12.38 -0.36 8.35
C VAL A 45 12.77 1.11 8.39
N VAL A 46 12.04 1.94 9.14
CA VAL A 46 12.31 3.38 9.23
C VAL A 46 13.73 3.63 9.77
N ARG A 47 14.12 2.96 10.86
CA ARG A 47 15.47 3.10 11.43
C ARG A 47 16.58 2.72 10.44
N HIS A 48 16.35 1.72 9.59
CA HIS A 48 17.38 1.26 8.66
C HIS A 48 17.45 2.11 7.38
N TYR A 49 16.30 2.50 6.82
CA TYR A 49 16.20 3.08 5.48
C TYR A 49 15.80 4.55 5.45
N LEU A 50 15.40 5.19 6.55
CA LEU A 50 15.10 6.62 6.56
C LEU A 50 16.39 7.46 6.55
N LYS A 51 17.06 7.45 5.40
CA LYS A 51 18.30 8.17 5.10
C LYS A 51 18.47 8.24 3.59
N ARG A 52 19.12 9.30 3.09
CA ARG A 52 19.48 9.35 1.68
C ARG A 52 20.35 8.14 1.29
N PRO A 53 20.17 7.54 0.10
CA PRO A 53 19.30 7.97 -0.99
C PRO A 53 17.90 7.30 -1.00
N TYR A 54 17.42 6.80 0.13
CA TYR A 54 16.19 6.00 0.19
C TYR A 54 14.94 6.84 0.45
N ARG A 55 13.84 6.37 -0.10
CA ARG A 55 12.45 6.70 0.26
C ARG A 55 11.73 5.43 0.68
N ILE A 56 10.67 5.55 1.46
CA ILE A 56 9.92 4.42 1.98
C ILE A 56 8.45 4.62 1.61
N VAL A 57 7.88 3.61 0.96
CA VAL A 57 6.46 3.57 0.57
C VAL A 57 5.82 2.41 1.28
N PHE A 58 4.93 2.70 2.22
CA PHE A 58 4.09 1.68 2.83
C PHE A 58 2.83 1.47 2.00
N LEU A 59 2.44 0.22 1.78
CA LEU A 59 1.40 -0.16 0.83
C LEU A 59 -0.02 -0.17 1.40
N GLY A 60 -0.18 0.02 2.72
CA GLY A 60 -1.46 0.00 3.41
C GLY A 60 -1.52 -1.05 4.52
N ASP A 61 -2.71 -1.21 5.11
CA ASP A 61 -3.02 -2.16 6.18
C ASP A 61 -2.09 -1.99 7.39
N TYR A 62 -2.19 -0.80 8.00
CA TYR A 62 -1.43 -0.40 9.17
C TYR A 62 -2.04 -0.93 10.47
N VAL A 63 -3.36 -1.07 10.47
CA VAL A 63 -4.17 -1.36 11.64
C VAL A 63 -4.81 -2.75 11.57
N ASP A 64 -5.43 -3.14 12.68
CA ASP A 64 -6.04 -4.44 12.96
C ASP A 64 -5.08 -5.63 12.92
N ARG A 65 -5.59 -6.79 13.38
CA ARG A 65 -4.92 -8.10 13.48
C ARG A 65 -3.84 -8.16 14.56
N GLY A 66 -2.87 -7.25 14.56
CA GLY A 66 -1.85 -7.16 15.60
C GLY A 66 -2.28 -6.31 16.79
N ASP A 67 -1.51 -6.43 17.86
CA ASP A 67 -1.83 -5.87 19.18
C ASP A 67 -1.55 -4.36 19.26
N ASP A 68 -0.53 -3.85 18.56
CA ASP A 68 -0.08 -2.45 18.66
C ASP A 68 -0.56 -1.58 17.47
N SER A 69 -1.82 -1.77 17.05
CA SER A 69 -2.39 -1.11 15.87
C SER A 69 -2.37 0.42 15.97
N GLU A 70 -2.77 0.98 17.11
CA GLU A 70 -2.85 2.42 17.32
C GLU A 70 -1.45 3.05 17.40
N GLU A 71 -0.52 2.40 18.12
CA GLU A 71 0.87 2.82 18.23
C GLU A 71 1.56 2.80 16.87
N ASN A 72 1.36 1.74 16.08
CA ASN A 72 1.92 1.61 14.74
C ASN A 72 1.45 2.73 13.81
N ILE A 73 0.14 2.97 13.70
CA ILE A 73 -0.34 4.03 12.82
C ILE A 73 0.10 5.41 13.30
N ASN A 74 0.04 5.69 14.61
CA ASN A 74 0.48 6.99 15.15
C ASN A 74 1.99 7.21 15.02
N TYR A 75 2.81 6.15 15.03
CA TYR A 75 4.22 6.23 14.69
C TYR A 75 4.42 6.61 13.21
N LEU A 76 3.78 5.90 12.28
CA LEU A 76 3.91 6.16 10.84
C LEU A 76 3.40 7.56 10.46
N LEU A 77 2.29 8.01 11.05
CA LEU A 77 1.77 9.35 10.85
C LEU A 77 2.75 10.44 11.31
N ARG A 78 3.41 10.25 12.46
CA ARG A 78 4.50 11.15 12.91
C ARG A 78 5.67 11.16 11.92
N MET A 79 6.11 9.99 11.46
CA MET A 79 7.17 9.89 10.47
C MET A 79 6.81 10.59 9.15
N LYS A 80 5.55 10.51 8.70
CA LYS A 80 5.07 11.25 7.53
C LYS A 80 5.17 12.77 7.73
N VAL A 81 4.77 13.28 8.91
CA VAL A 81 4.88 14.72 9.22
C VAL A 81 6.32 15.18 9.27
N GLU A 82 7.20 14.41 9.91
CA GLU A 82 8.62 14.76 10.09
C GLU A 82 9.45 14.60 8.80
N HIS A 83 9.04 13.68 7.91
CA HIS A 83 9.77 13.31 6.70
C HIS A 83 8.85 13.19 5.46
N PRO A 84 8.14 14.27 5.08
CA PRO A 84 7.07 14.22 4.07
C PRO A 84 7.56 13.86 2.65
N GLU A 85 8.84 14.08 2.36
CA GLU A 85 9.49 13.82 1.06
C GLU A 85 10.13 12.41 0.97
N GLU A 86 10.23 11.72 2.11
CA GLU A 86 10.85 10.40 2.22
C GLU A 86 9.87 9.30 2.62
N ILE A 87 8.77 9.61 3.31
CA ILE A 87 7.77 8.65 3.76
C ILE A 87 6.46 8.86 2.97
N TYR A 88 5.97 7.79 2.35
CA TYR A 88 4.66 7.74 1.71
C TYR A 88 3.82 6.62 2.32
N LEU A 89 2.57 6.93 2.62
CA LEU A 89 1.61 6.00 3.23
C LEU A 89 0.45 5.80 2.25
N LEU A 90 0.35 4.63 1.63
CA LEU A 90 -0.78 4.29 0.77
C LEU A 90 -1.97 3.73 1.58
N SER A 91 -3.15 3.71 0.98
CA SER A 91 -4.36 3.16 1.59
C SER A 91 -4.44 1.65 1.40
N GLY A 92 -4.65 0.91 2.50
CA GLY A 92 -5.09 -0.47 2.48
C GLY A 92 -6.59 -0.61 2.70
N ASN A 93 -7.08 -1.85 2.70
CA ASN A 93 -8.50 -2.12 2.94
C ASN A 93 -8.89 -1.93 4.41
N HIS A 94 -7.94 -2.06 5.34
CA HIS A 94 -8.16 -1.84 6.77
C HIS A 94 -8.39 -0.37 7.13
N GLU A 95 -7.72 0.53 6.42
CA GLU A 95 -7.98 1.97 6.50
C GLU A 95 -9.35 2.34 5.87
N GLY A 96 -9.92 1.43 5.08
CA GLY A 96 -11.21 1.54 4.40
C GLY A 96 -12.43 1.08 5.18
N HIS A 97 -12.28 0.68 6.44
CA HIS A 97 -13.35 0.02 7.23
C HIS A 97 -14.68 0.79 7.25
N MET A 98 -14.63 2.13 7.30
CA MET A 98 -15.84 2.97 7.31
C MET A 98 -16.65 2.93 6.00
N MET A 99 -16.03 2.52 4.89
CA MET A 99 -16.69 2.36 3.59
C MET A 99 -17.10 0.91 3.34
N LYS A 100 -16.25 -0.04 3.75
CA LYS A 100 -16.50 -1.47 3.59
C LYS A 100 -15.99 -2.20 4.81
N GLU A 101 -16.94 -2.64 5.63
CA GLU A 101 -16.64 -3.32 6.87
C GLU A 101 -15.88 -4.62 6.64
N LEU A 102 -14.95 -4.90 7.56
CA LEU A 102 -14.18 -6.12 7.61
C LEU A 102 -14.10 -6.64 9.04
N ARG A 103 -13.75 -7.91 9.21
CA ARG A 103 -13.51 -8.51 10.53
C ARG A 103 -12.31 -9.47 10.51
N PRO A 104 -11.57 -9.62 11.64
CA PRO A 104 -11.62 -8.78 12.85
C PRO A 104 -11.35 -7.28 12.57
N ALA A 105 -11.73 -6.38 13.46
CA ALA A 105 -11.48 -4.94 13.28
C ALA A 105 -11.08 -4.31 14.62
N ASN A 106 -10.15 -4.97 15.32
CA ASN A 106 -9.81 -4.69 16.71
C ASN A 106 -9.43 -3.23 16.96
N PHE A 107 -8.76 -2.58 16.00
CA PHE A 107 -8.45 -1.16 16.10
C PHE A 107 -9.73 -0.34 16.06
N TRP A 108 -10.54 -0.49 15.02
CA TRP A 108 -11.80 0.26 14.90
C TRP A 108 -12.74 -0.01 16.08
N ASP A 109 -12.81 -1.25 16.55
CA ASP A 109 -13.64 -1.69 17.67
C ASP A 109 -13.17 -1.11 19.02
N SER A 110 -11.87 -0.78 19.19
CA SER A 110 -11.35 -0.14 20.40
C SER A 110 -11.55 1.37 20.46
N LEU A 111 -11.70 2.04 19.31
CA LEU A 111 -11.84 3.49 19.22
C LEU A 111 -13.20 4.01 19.69
N SER A 112 -13.21 5.16 20.38
CA SER A 112 -14.41 5.95 20.63
C SER A 112 -15.00 6.51 19.31
N PRO A 113 -16.28 6.93 19.31
CA PRO A 113 -16.89 7.52 18.11
C PRO A 113 -16.13 8.72 17.53
N ASN A 114 -15.55 9.57 18.40
CA ASN A 114 -14.76 10.72 17.98
C ASN A 114 -13.45 10.28 17.32
N GLU A 115 -12.72 9.34 17.92
CA GLU A 115 -11.47 8.83 17.34
C GLU A 115 -11.72 8.15 15.98
N ARG A 116 -12.79 7.35 15.87
CA ARG A 116 -13.19 6.73 14.60
C ARG A 116 -13.38 7.77 13.49
N GLU A 117 -14.05 8.87 13.78
CA GLU A 117 -14.26 9.94 12.80
C GLU A 117 -12.93 10.58 12.39
N ARG A 118 -12.04 10.88 13.34
CA ARG A 118 -10.74 11.51 13.06
C ARG A 118 -9.80 10.61 12.26
N TYR A 119 -9.69 9.34 12.62
CA TYR A 119 -8.92 8.38 11.83
C TYR A 119 -9.53 8.19 10.44
N GLY A 120 -10.87 8.12 10.34
CA GLY A 120 -11.57 8.08 9.06
C GLY A 120 -11.26 9.28 8.17
N GLN A 121 -11.19 10.48 8.74
CA GLN A 121 -10.78 11.67 8.01
C GLN A 121 -9.35 11.54 7.46
N VAL A 122 -8.38 11.09 8.27
CA VAL A 122 -7.02 10.85 7.78
C VAL A 122 -6.99 9.79 6.69
N PHE A 123 -7.59 8.63 6.95
CA PHE A 123 -7.54 7.47 6.06
C PHE A 123 -8.23 7.69 4.71
N SER A 124 -9.32 8.46 4.68
CA SER A 124 -10.01 8.83 3.44
C SER A 124 -9.15 9.63 2.45
N ARG A 125 -8.04 10.20 2.92
CA ARG A 125 -7.13 11.07 2.17
C ARG A 125 -5.81 10.38 1.83
N LEU A 126 -5.57 9.17 2.31
CA LEU A 126 -4.36 8.43 1.98
C LEU A 126 -4.26 8.23 0.45
N PRO A 127 -3.08 8.43 -0.14
CA PRO A 127 -2.82 8.06 -1.51
C PRO A 127 -3.12 6.60 -1.80
N LEU A 128 -3.45 6.28 -3.06
CA LEU A 128 -3.88 4.93 -3.46
C LEU A 128 -2.78 4.17 -4.20
N CYS A 129 -1.85 4.89 -4.83
CA CYS A 129 -0.87 4.30 -5.72
C CYS A 129 0.40 5.14 -5.74
N ALA A 130 1.54 4.49 -5.85
CA ALA A 130 2.81 5.09 -6.20
C ALA A 130 3.30 4.57 -7.56
N THR A 131 4.00 5.40 -8.32
CA THR A 131 4.48 5.07 -9.66
C THR A 131 5.86 5.68 -9.89
N SER A 132 6.69 5.03 -10.70
CA SER A 132 8.00 5.56 -11.10
C SER A 132 8.17 5.62 -12.61
N ALA A 133 9.11 6.46 -13.05
CA ALA A 133 9.46 6.60 -14.46
C ALA A 133 10.10 5.31 -15.04
N ASN A 134 10.87 4.57 -14.24
CA ASN A 134 11.51 3.32 -14.67
C ASN A 134 10.57 2.10 -14.71
N GLY A 135 9.27 2.30 -14.48
CA GLY A 135 8.24 1.29 -14.76
C GLY A 135 7.70 0.55 -13.55
N ILE A 136 7.93 1.02 -12.33
CA ILE A 136 7.31 0.46 -11.13
C ILE A 136 5.94 1.10 -10.92
N VAL A 137 4.96 0.28 -10.56
CA VAL A 137 3.71 0.72 -9.94
C VAL A 137 3.52 -0.03 -8.63
N ALA A 138 3.02 0.64 -7.60
CA ALA A 138 2.83 0.05 -6.29
C ALA A 138 1.52 0.51 -5.67
N LEU A 139 0.75 -0.44 -5.14
CA LEU A 139 -0.55 -0.24 -4.50
C LEU A 139 -0.86 -1.45 -3.61
N HIS A 140 -1.96 -1.41 -2.86
CA HIS A 140 -2.28 -2.45 -1.89
C HIS A 140 -2.67 -3.81 -2.52
N GLY A 141 -3.73 -3.80 -3.34
CA GLY A 141 -4.41 -4.97 -3.90
C GLY A 141 -4.21 -5.13 -5.41
N ALA A 142 -5.16 -4.66 -6.23
CA ALA A 142 -5.12 -4.81 -7.69
C ALA A 142 -5.22 -3.46 -8.44
N LEU A 143 -4.70 -3.42 -9.67
CA LEU A 143 -4.81 -2.23 -10.52
C LEU A 143 -6.28 -1.97 -10.91
N PRO A 144 -6.76 -0.72 -10.90
CA PRO A 144 -8.07 -0.38 -11.41
C PRO A 144 -8.07 -0.37 -12.95
N GLU A 145 -9.24 -0.51 -13.58
CA GLU A 145 -9.36 -0.44 -15.04
C GLU A 145 -9.72 0.98 -15.52
N LEU A 146 -8.70 1.83 -15.61
CA LEU A 146 -8.79 3.23 -16.01
C LEU A 146 -8.18 3.44 -17.41
N SER A 147 -8.38 4.63 -17.98
CA SER A 147 -7.75 5.01 -19.25
C SER A 147 -6.26 5.29 -19.08
N SER A 148 -5.87 5.85 -17.95
CA SER A 148 -4.48 6.13 -17.56
C SER A 148 -4.32 6.15 -16.04
N LEU A 149 -3.08 6.05 -15.53
CA LEU A 149 -2.83 6.06 -14.09
C LEU A 149 -3.23 7.39 -13.44
N GLU A 150 -3.13 8.51 -14.16
CA GLU A 150 -3.44 9.85 -13.66
C GLU A 150 -4.92 9.97 -13.22
N GLU A 151 -5.81 9.12 -13.74
CA GLU A 151 -7.21 9.06 -13.34
C GLU A 151 -7.39 8.56 -11.89
N ILE A 152 -6.38 7.93 -11.27
CA ILE A 152 -6.40 7.55 -9.85
C ILE A 152 -6.64 8.76 -8.94
N ASN A 153 -6.20 9.96 -9.34
CA ASN A 153 -6.45 11.20 -8.59
C ASN A 153 -7.92 11.59 -8.50
N ARG A 154 -8.80 10.99 -9.31
CA ARG A 154 -10.25 11.26 -9.33
C ARG A 154 -11.07 10.21 -8.61
N ILE A 155 -10.46 9.11 -8.19
CA ILE A 155 -11.13 8.02 -7.46
C ILE A 155 -11.67 8.57 -6.13
N GLY A 156 -12.94 8.32 -5.85
CA GLY A 156 -13.59 8.61 -4.58
C GLY A 156 -13.38 7.49 -3.55
N TRP A 157 -13.34 7.84 -2.26
CA TRP A 157 -13.24 6.85 -1.20
C TRP A 157 -14.53 6.00 -1.17
N GLY A 158 -14.39 4.67 -1.24
CA GLY A 158 -15.53 3.75 -1.28
C GLY A 158 -16.10 3.47 -2.68
N ASP A 159 -15.57 4.06 -3.74
CA ASP A 159 -16.03 3.74 -5.11
C ASP A 159 -15.50 2.39 -5.61
N SER A 160 -15.93 1.95 -6.81
CA SER A 160 -15.54 0.64 -7.34
C SER A 160 -14.06 0.52 -7.70
N ASP A 161 -13.39 1.60 -8.08
CA ASP A 161 -11.98 1.55 -8.44
C ASP A 161 -11.09 1.64 -7.19
N TRP A 162 -11.53 2.39 -6.17
CA TRP A 162 -11.01 2.29 -4.82
C TRP A 162 -11.12 0.86 -4.30
N ASP A 163 -12.28 0.22 -4.46
CA ASP A 163 -12.51 -1.15 -4.04
C ASP A 163 -11.55 -2.13 -4.73
N ARG A 164 -11.34 -1.99 -6.04
CA ARG A 164 -10.33 -2.80 -6.77
C ARG A 164 -8.92 -2.59 -6.22
N ILE A 165 -8.55 -1.35 -5.94
CA ILE A 165 -7.22 -1.01 -5.44
C ILE A 165 -6.95 -1.67 -4.09
N VAL A 166 -7.90 -1.62 -3.15
CA VAL A 166 -7.64 -2.07 -1.78
C VAL A 166 -8.12 -3.49 -1.49
N TRP A 167 -9.12 -4.01 -2.21
CA TRP A 167 -9.68 -5.36 -2.01
C TRP A 167 -9.34 -6.36 -3.11
N GLY A 168 -8.72 -5.89 -4.21
CA GLY A 168 -8.46 -6.70 -5.38
C GLY A 168 -7.41 -7.78 -5.16
N ASP A 169 -7.76 -8.99 -5.57
CA ASP A 169 -6.91 -10.17 -5.49
C ASP A 169 -6.45 -10.60 -6.86
N PHE A 170 -5.15 -10.88 -6.98
CA PHE A 170 -4.62 -11.56 -8.15
C PHE A 170 -4.56 -13.06 -7.90
N VAL A 171 -4.86 -13.82 -8.94
CA VAL A 171 -4.72 -15.28 -8.96
C VAL A 171 -3.92 -15.64 -10.20
N GLU A 172 -2.86 -16.42 -10.03
CA GLU A 172 -2.05 -16.91 -11.16
C GLU A 172 -2.94 -17.72 -12.13
N GLY A 173 -2.82 -17.43 -13.42
CA GLY A 173 -3.66 -18.01 -14.47
C GLY A 173 -3.81 -17.08 -15.66
N GLU A 174 -4.45 -17.57 -16.73
CA GLU A 174 -4.64 -16.82 -17.98
C GLU A 174 -5.97 -16.06 -18.04
N ASP A 175 -6.82 -16.22 -17.04
CA ASP A 175 -8.13 -15.58 -16.99
C ASP A 175 -8.06 -14.05 -16.85
N ASP A 176 -9.16 -13.37 -17.17
CA ASP A 176 -9.31 -11.92 -17.01
C ASP A 176 -10.00 -11.62 -15.66
N LEU A 177 -11.31 -11.84 -15.59
CA LEU A 177 -12.13 -11.67 -14.38
C LEU A 177 -12.50 -13.03 -13.77
N LEU A 178 -12.25 -13.21 -12.48
CA LEU A 178 -12.50 -14.45 -11.73
C LEU A 178 -13.67 -14.33 -10.74
N GLY A 179 -14.45 -13.25 -10.86
CA GLY A 179 -15.58 -12.93 -9.99
C GLY A 179 -15.15 -12.37 -8.64
N ASP A 180 -16.02 -12.53 -7.65
CA ASP A 180 -15.81 -12.07 -6.28
C ASP A 180 -15.70 -13.28 -5.33
N LEU A 181 -14.81 -13.18 -4.35
CA LEU A 181 -14.70 -14.16 -3.27
C LEU A 181 -14.67 -13.45 -1.92
N TRP A 182 -15.71 -13.62 -1.11
CA TRP A 182 -15.86 -12.97 0.20
C TRP A 182 -15.81 -11.44 0.15
N GLY A 183 -16.35 -10.84 -0.91
CA GLY A 183 -16.28 -9.40 -1.13
C GLY A 183 -14.94 -8.94 -1.69
N ARG A 184 -14.06 -9.84 -2.14
CA ARG A 184 -12.79 -9.49 -2.79
C ARG A 184 -12.91 -9.76 -4.29
N PRO A 185 -12.87 -8.73 -5.15
CA PRO A 185 -12.85 -8.95 -6.58
C PRO A 185 -11.53 -9.61 -6.99
N ARG A 186 -11.60 -10.61 -7.88
CA ARG A 186 -10.46 -11.43 -8.29
C ARG A 186 -10.16 -11.29 -9.77
N PHE A 187 -8.87 -11.23 -10.08
CA PHE A 187 -8.34 -10.95 -11.40
C PHE A 187 -7.23 -11.95 -11.76
N GLY A 188 -7.17 -12.36 -13.03
CA GLY A 188 -6.12 -13.25 -13.54
C GLY A 188 -5.05 -12.52 -14.36
N GLY A 189 -4.22 -13.29 -15.05
CA GLY A 189 -3.08 -12.78 -15.81
C GLY A 189 -3.46 -11.98 -17.05
N ALA A 190 -4.59 -12.24 -17.70
CA ALA A 190 -5.03 -11.42 -18.84
C ALA A 190 -5.40 -10.00 -18.41
N TYR A 191 -6.06 -9.86 -17.24
CA TYR A 191 -6.35 -8.57 -16.63
C TYR A 191 -5.06 -7.82 -16.31
N PHE A 192 -4.15 -8.50 -15.59
CA PHE A 192 -2.88 -7.94 -15.18
C PHE A 192 -2.05 -7.45 -16.38
N ASN A 193 -1.83 -8.31 -17.38
CA ASN A 193 -0.99 -7.97 -18.54
C ASN A 193 -1.58 -6.80 -19.34
N ARG A 194 -2.89 -6.79 -19.58
CA ARG A 194 -3.59 -5.69 -20.27
C ARG A 194 -3.34 -4.35 -19.58
N LEU A 195 -3.50 -4.30 -18.25
CA LEU A 195 -3.33 -3.06 -17.50
C LEU A 195 -1.87 -2.62 -17.42
N MET A 196 -0.94 -3.56 -17.21
CA MET A 196 0.49 -3.24 -17.20
C MET A 196 0.96 -2.67 -18.55
N GLU A 197 0.46 -3.21 -19.67
CA GLU A 197 0.72 -2.66 -21.01
C GLU A 197 0.08 -1.28 -21.18
N ARG A 198 -1.19 -1.12 -20.81
CA ARG A 198 -1.92 0.16 -20.88
C ARG A 198 -1.19 1.27 -20.13
N TYR A 199 -0.75 0.97 -18.91
CA TYR A 199 -0.06 1.92 -18.03
C TYR A 199 1.45 2.01 -18.30
N ARG A 200 1.96 1.21 -19.23
CA ARG A 200 3.40 1.13 -19.58
C ARG A 200 4.27 0.85 -18.37
N LYS A 201 3.82 -0.06 -17.51
CA LYS A 201 4.52 -0.50 -16.30
C LYS A 201 5.10 -1.89 -16.47
N LYS A 202 6.15 -2.15 -15.72
CA LYS A 202 7.03 -3.31 -15.83
C LYS A 202 6.74 -4.27 -14.70
N ILE A 203 6.74 -3.76 -13.47
CA ILE A 203 6.37 -4.53 -12.29
C ILE A 203 5.30 -3.81 -11.46
N LEU A 204 4.46 -4.62 -10.80
CA LEU A 204 3.57 -4.23 -9.72
C LEU A 204 4.18 -4.73 -8.40
N VAL A 205 4.32 -3.84 -7.41
CA VAL A 205 4.61 -4.21 -6.02
C VAL A 205 3.34 -4.04 -5.20
N ARG A 206 2.87 -5.10 -4.55
CA ARG A 206 1.61 -5.12 -3.80
C ARG A 206 1.70 -5.91 -2.50
N SER A 207 0.62 -5.91 -1.73
CA SER A 207 0.54 -6.57 -0.42
C SER A 207 -0.70 -7.46 -0.26
N HIS A 208 -1.58 -7.32 0.76
CA HIS A 208 -2.98 -7.81 0.85
C HIS A 208 -3.32 -9.34 0.77
N GLN A 209 -2.52 -10.21 0.14
CA GLN A 209 -2.74 -11.68 0.10
C GLN A 209 -1.58 -12.47 0.75
N PRO A 210 -1.63 -12.77 2.07
CA PRO A 210 -0.49 -13.37 2.79
C PRO A 210 -0.13 -14.79 2.31
N HIS A 211 -1.02 -15.44 1.57
CA HIS A 211 -0.82 -16.80 1.07
C HIS A 211 -0.79 -16.87 -0.46
N ALA A 212 -0.80 -15.73 -1.16
CA ALA A 212 -0.57 -15.72 -2.60
C ALA A 212 0.89 -16.08 -2.91
N PRO A 213 1.18 -16.62 -4.11
CA PRO A 213 2.56 -16.70 -4.60
C PRO A 213 3.24 -15.34 -4.52
N SER A 214 4.45 -15.28 -3.97
CA SER A 214 5.19 -14.03 -3.82
C SER A 214 5.52 -13.37 -5.15
N LEU A 215 5.59 -14.16 -6.22
CA LEU A 215 5.84 -13.71 -7.58
C LEU A 215 4.78 -14.32 -8.49
N MET A 216 4.08 -13.48 -9.25
CA MET A 216 3.07 -13.90 -10.23
C MET A 216 3.34 -13.29 -11.61
N PHE A 217 2.70 -13.85 -12.63
CA PHE A 217 2.63 -13.31 -14.00
C PHE A 217 4.01 -13.03 -14.59
N GLN A 218 4.82 -14.09 -14.72
CA GLN A 218 6.21 -14.01 -15.20
C GLN A 218 7.08 -13.07 -14.34
N LYS A 219 6.87 -13.11 -13.02
CA LYS A 219 7.59 -12.30 -12.02
C LYS A 219 7.37 -10.79 -12.15
N ARG A 220 6.27 -10.36 -12.76
CA ARG A 220 5.92 -8.94 -12.90
C ARG A 220 4.98 -8.45 -11.81
N CYS A 221 4.36 -9.34 -11.04
CA CYS A 221 3.61 -8.98 -9.83
C CYS A 221 4.35 -9.54 -8.61
N ILE A 222 4.71 -8.66 -7.68
CA ILE A 222 5.44 -8.98 -6.45
C ILE A 222 4.49 -8.75 -5.28
N THR A 223 4.25 -9.78 -4.48
CA THR A 223 3.45 -9.71 -3.25
C THR A 223 4.36 -9.82 -2.03
N ILE A 224 4.39 -8.78 -1.21
CA ILE A 224 5.18 -8.70 0.03
C ILE A 224 4.29 -8.54 1.26
N PHE A 225 4.84 -8.88 2.44
CA PHE A 225 4.16 -8.81 3.73
C PHE A 225 5.17 -8.42 4.80
N THR A 226 4.97 -7.30 5.48
CA THR A 226 5.94 -6.79 6.46
C THR A 226 5.41 -6.91 7.89
N SER A 227 4.62 -7.95 8.16
CA SER A 227 4.01 -8.21 9.46
C SER A 227 4.13 -9.67 9.86
N ARG A 228 4.28 -9.91 11.16
CA ARG A 228 4.16 -11.25 11.75
C ARG A 228 2.73 -11.68 12.06
N ALA A 229 1.72 -10.86 11.78
CA ALA A 229 0.32 -11.17 12.05
C ALA A 229 -0.17 -12.43 11.31
N TYR A 230 0.34 -12.69 10.10
CA TYR A 230 -0.05 -13.85 9.29
C TYR A 230 1.10 -14.80 8.95
N LEU A 231 2.32 -14.27 8.83
CA LEU A 231 3.48 -15.02 8.35
C LEU A 231 4.64 -14.88 9.33
N PRO A 232 5.48 -15.92 9.51
CA PRO A 232 6.62 -15.82 10.42
C PRO A 232 7.76 -14.91 9.90
N ILE A 233 7.73 -14.58 8.60
CA ILE A 233 8.78 -13.85 7.89
C ILE A 233 8.20 -12.53 7.39
N ARG A 234 8.91 -11.43 7.69
CA ARG A 234 8.64 -10.12 7.11
C ARG A 234 9.46 -9.96 5.83
N THR A 235 8.86 -9.40 4.80
CA THR A 235 9.49 -9.10 3.52
C THR A 235 9.28 -7.65 3.12
N ILE A 236 10.28 -7.09 2.45
CA ILE A 236 10.26 -5.78 1.82
C ILE A 236 10.82 -5.89 0.40
N VAL A 237 10.54 -4.89 -0.45
CA VAL A 237 11.18 -4.75 -1.76
C VAL A 237 12.01 -3.49 -1.78
N ILE A 238 13.24 -3.56 -2.29
CA ILE A 238 14.11 -2.43 -2.51
C ILE A 238 14.36 -2.32 -4.01
N ALA A 239 14.02 -1.16 -4.58
CA ALA A 239 14.25 -0.86 -5.99
C ALA A 239 15.17 0.35 -6.15
N ASP A 240 15.97 0.33 -7.21
CA ASP A 240 16.84 1.43 -7.64
C ASP A 240 16.15 2.15 -8.79
N LEU A 241 15.78 3.42 -8.59
CA LEU A 241 14.95 4.19 -9.53
C LEU A 241 15.71 4.60 -10.79
N GLU A 242 17.05 4.52 -10.75
CA GLU A 242 17.95 4.85 -11.85
C GLU A 242 18.23 3.65 -12.76
N LYS A 243 17.83 2.44 -12.33
CA LYS A 243 18.04 1.20 -13.10
C LYS A 243 16.83 0.85 -13.94
N GLU A 244 17.10 0.19 -15.06
CA GLU A 244 16.05 -0.41 -15.87
C GLU A 244 15.37 -1.54 -15.10
N ILE A 245 14.04 -1.61 -15.20
CA ILE A 245 13.21 -2.64 -14.58
C ILE A 245 12.44 -3.36 -15.67
N GLN A 246 12.47 -4.69 -15.67
CA GLN A 246 11.64 -5.53 -16.53
C GLN A 246 10.80 -6.50 -15.70
N ASP A 247 11.40 -7.13 -14.69
CA ASP A 247 10.72 -8.06 -13.78
C ASP A 247 11.32 -8.03 -12.36
N ALA A 248 10.86 -8.92 -11.48
CA ALA A 248 11.31 -8.97 -10.09
C ALA A 248 12.80 -9.31 -9.91
N GLY A 249 13.50 -9.78 -10.95
CA GLY A 249 14.95 -9.99 -10.94
C GLY A 249 15.76 -8.69 -10.88
N ASP A 250 15.14 -7.55 -11.23
CA ASP A 250 15.79 -6.24 -11.23
C ASP A 250 15.61 -5.47 -9.90
N VAL A 251 14.88 -6.04 -8.94
CA VAL A 251 14.70 -5.51 -7.59
C VAL A 251 15.21 -6.49 -6.53
N MET A 252 15.46 -5.99 -5.33
CA MET A 252 15.86 -6.83 -4.20
C MET A 252 14.66 -7.12 -3.32
N ILE A 253 14.34 -8.39 -3.11
CA ILE A 253 13.35 -8.83 -2.11
C ILE A 253 14.12 -9.28 -0.87
N GLU A 254 13.97 -8.53 0.23
CA GLU A 254 14.72 -8.76 1.47
C GLU A 254 13.81 -9.30 2.56
N ARG A 255 14.36 -10.14 3.44
CA ARG A 255 13.72 -10.62 4.66
C ARG A 255 14.28 -9.85 5.84
N ILE A 256 13.42 -9.33 6.71
CA ILE A 256 13.82 -8.47 7.84
C ILE A 256 13.33 -9.01 9.19
#